data_AF-A0A850GC57-F1
#
_entry.id   AF-A0A850GC57-F1
#
_cell.length_a   1.000
_cell.length_b   1.000
_cell.length_c   1.000
_cell.angle_alpha   90.00
_cell.angle_beta   90.00
_cell.angle_gamma   90.00
#
_symmetry.space_group_name_H-M   'P 1'
#
loop_
_entity.id
_entity.type
_entity.pdbx_description
1 polymer ?
#
loop_
_entity_poly.entity_id
_entity_poly.type
_entity_poly.pdbx_seq_one_letter_code
_entity_poly.pdbx_strand_id
1 'polypeptide(L)'
;MHTTSLGESLRQGVTVEGVLFGLAAYGAFMVVLFLLAKFLPGKRVQGQPLPGSGGKRLTYEMNGMALFVATHMLLFVGLYIFDMSLTPLLEHFWSLLVAANLLTMAWLVLMIRAGQGRLAAAAERGEEDRENAERGLLARLWYGIELNPQFWGVDLKVFAYQPSLIGLGVLNFAFGWAQYEALGTLTPQMLAYQAFWWLYLFTHYWIEDNVLSMWDVIAEKFGFMLLWGDLVLVPFFYCIGGWWLLANPEPMALWQVLGICALYGLGLWIFRESNAQKNRFKKDPEAKIWGKTPEVLGGRLLISGWWGIGRKINYTGEIMVYSAFALCTGFHSLIPYLLPLWLCMLLPHRAWRDEQRCADKYGDLWVEYTKIAKFRMIPFIY
;
A
#
# COMPACT_ATOMS: atom_id res chain seq x y z
N MET A 1 33.58 -23.87 11.22
CA MET A 1 32.20 -24.26 11.57
C MET A 1 31.29 -23.37 10.73
N HIS A 2 30.59 -23.93 9.75
CA HIS A 2 29.70 -23.18 8.86
C HIS A 2 28.57 -22.56 9.69
N THR A 3 28.64 -21.26 9.96
CA THR A 3 27.48 -20.49 10.41
C THR A 3 26.54 -20.38 9.21
N THR A 4 25.61 -21.33 9.09
CA THR A 4 24.41 -21.16 8.28
C THR A 4 23.82 -19.81 8.67
N SER A 5 23.66 -18.89 7.73
CA SER A 5 23.14 -17.56 8.08
C SER A 5 21.76 -17.74 8.72
N LEU A 6 21.41 -16.93 9.74
CA LEU A 6 20.09 -16.99 10.41
C LEU A 6 18.95 -17.04 9.37
N GLY A 7 19.08 -16.26 8.29
CA GLY A 7 18.15 -16.26 7.18
C GLY A 7 18.04 -17.58 6.41
N GLU A 8 19.10 -18.39 6.31
CA GLU A 8 19.04 -19.73 5.69
C GLU A 8 18.33 -20.74 6.60
N SER A 9 18.55 -20.66 7.92
CA SER A 9 17.89 -21.56 8.87
C SER A 9 16.36 -21.40 8.89
N LEU A 10 15.87 -20.18 8.62
CA LEU A 10 14.44 -19.85 8.60
C LEU A 10 13.79 -20.10 7.23
N ARG A 11 14.55 -20.38 6.16
CA ARG A 11 13.98 -20.64 4.83
C ARG A 11 13.59 -22.10 4.68
N GLN A 12 12.47 -22.48 5.29
CA GLN A 12 11.92 -23.82 5.09
C GLN A 12 11.19 -23.91 3.75
N GLY A 13 11.29 -25.07 3.09
CA GLY A 13 10.50 -25.35 1.89
C GLY A 13 9.00 -25.39 2.17
N VAL A 14 8.20 -25.36 1.11
CA VAL A 14 6.74 -25.49 1.24
C VAL A 14 6.38 -26.91 1.68
N THR A 15 5.70 -27.04 2.81
CA THR A 15 5.18 -28.32 3.36
C THR A 15 3.66 -28.24 3.55
N VAL A 16 2.99 -29.39 3.58
CA VAL A 16 1.54 -29.45 3.84
C VAL A 16 1.19 -28.84 5.20
N GLU A 17 1.94 -29.18 6.25
CA GLU A 17 1.77 -28.62 7.58
C GLU A 17 1.96 -27.10 7.59
N GLY A 18 3.01 -26.59 6.94
CA GLY A 18 3.23 -25.16 6.82
C GLY A 18 2.10 -24.46 6.06
N VAL A 19 1.50 -25.09 5.05
CA VAL A 19 0.36 -24.53 4.32
C VAL A 19 -0.89 -24.51 5.19
N LEU A 20 -1.13 -25.57 5.98
CA LEU A 20 -2.23 -25.60 6.96
C LEU A 20 -2.04 -24.51 8.03
N PHE A 21 -0.82 -24.34 8.54
CA PHE A 21 -0.46 -23.24 9.41
C PHE A 21 -0.74 -21.89 8.74
N GLY A 22 -0.29 -21.70 7.49
CA GLY A 22 -0.50 -20.46 6.74
C GLY A 22 -1.99 -20.15 6.52
N LEU A 23 -2.80 -21.17 6.19
CA LEU A 23 -4.25 -21.03 6.03
C LEU A 23 -4.92 -20.63 7.34
N ALA A 24 -4.52 -21.24 8.45
CA ALA A 24 -5.04 -20.91 9.77
C ALA A 24 -4.61 -19.50 10.22
N ALA A 25 -3.32 -19.17 10.15
CA ALA A 25 -2.78 -17.90 10.60
C ALA A 25 -3.27 -16.72 9.74
N TYR A 26 -3.12 -16.81 8.42
CA TYR A 26 -3.56 -15.74 7.51
C TYR A 26 -5.08 -15.64 7.45
N GLY A 27 -5.79 -16.79 7.46
CA GLY A 27 -7.25 -16.81 7.52
C GLY A 27 -7.81 -16.19 8.79
N ALA A 28 -7.26 -16.56 9.96
CA ALA A 28 -7.65 -15.96 11.24
C ALA A 28 -7.33 -14.47 11.27
N PHE A 29 -6.15 -14.06 10.79
CA PHE A 29 -5.78 -12.66 10.68
C PHE A 29 -6.78 -11.84 9.84
N MET A 30 -7.15 -12.33 8.65
CA MET A 30 -8.16 -11.67 7.80
C MET A 30 -9.53 -11.62 8.47
N VAL A 31 -9.99 -12.71 9.08
CA VAL A 31 -11.30 -12.75 9.75
C VAL A 31 -11.34 -11.80 10.94
N VAL A 32 -10.32 -11.82 11.80
CA VAL A 32 -10.23 -10.92 12.96
C VAL A 32 -10.18 -9.47 12.52
N LEU A 33 -9.35 -9.13 11.52
CA LEU A 33 -9.31 -7.77 10.98
C LEU A 33 -10.64 -7.36 10.36
N PHE A 34 -11.34 -8.24 9.66
CA PHE A 34 -12.66 -7.93 9.10
C PHE A 34 -13.69 -7.64 10.20
N LEU A 35 -13.73 -8.47 11.25
CA LEU A 35 -14.62 -8.27 12.38
C LEU A 35 -14.31 -6.97 13.10
N LEU A 36 -13.03 -6.68 13.36
CA LEU A 36 -12.62 -5.40 13.95
C LEU A 36 -12.97 -4.23 13.04
N ALA A 37 -12.70 -4.30 11.73
CA ALA A 37 -13.06 -3.26 10.78
C ALA A 37 -14.57 -3.01 10.74
N LYS A 38 -15.38 -4.05 10.96
CA LYS A 38 -16.84 -3.95 10.98
C LYS A 38 -17.39 -3.37 12.28
N PHE A 39 -16.82 -3.73 13.42
CA PHE A 39 -17.42 -3.47 14.74
C PHE A 39 -16.71 -2.37 15.54
N LEU A 40 -15.46 -2.07 15.23
CA LEU A 40 -14.71 -1.02 15.92
C LEU A 40 -15.18 0.36 15.40
N PRO A 41 -15.54 1.29 16.28
CA PRO A 41 -16.05 2.58 15.86
C PRO A 41 -14.99 3.36 15.09
N GLY A 42 -15.37 3.89 13.94
CA GLY A 42 -14.51 4.70 13.08
C GLY A 42 -15.12 6.05 12.72
N LYS A 43 -14.29 6.93 12.15
CA LYS A 43 -14.77 8.18 11.56
C LYS A 43 -15.59 7.84 10.32
N ARG A 44 -16.84 8.30 10.26
CA ARG A 44 -17.67 8.15 9.06
C ARG A 44 -17.31 9.21 8.02
N VAL A 45 -16.96 8.78 6.82
CA VAL A 45 -16.52 9.66 5.72
C VAL A 45 -17.31 9.35 4.45
N GLN A 46 -17.75 10.40 3.75
CA GLN A 46 -18.37 10.28 2.44
C GLN A 46 -17.30 10.10 1.36
N GLY A 47 -17.43 9.05 0.56
CA GLY A 47 -16.56 8.82 -0.60
C GLY A 47 -16.85 9.78 -1.75
N GLN A 48 -16.17 9.56 -2.88
CA GLN A 48 -16.43 10.31 -4.12
C GLN A 48 -17.77 9.90 -4.76
N PRO A 49 -18.38 10.78 -5.60
CA PRO A 49 -19.58 10.42 -6.33
C PRO A 49 -19.36 9.20 -7.21
N LEU A 50 -20.27 8.23 -7.16
CA LEU A 50 -20.18 7.04 -8.00
C LEU A 50 -20.47 7.41 -9.48
N PRO A 51 -19.68 6.90 -10.44
CA PRO A 51 -19.94 7.13 -11.87
C PRO A 51 -21.37 6.70 -12.27
N GLY A 52 -22.05 7.51 -13.08
CA GLY A 52 -23.39 7.20 -13.59
C GLY A 52 -24.52 7.17 -12.55
N SER A 53 -24.26 7.51 -11.28
CA SER A 53 -25.22 7.35 -10.19
C SER A 53 -26.06 8.59 -9.83
N GLY A 54 -25.95 9.67 -10.61
CA GLY A 54 -26.59 10.95 -10.29
C GLY A 54 -26.04 11.63 -9.03
N GLY A 55 -24.79 11.34 -8.65
CA GLY A 55 -24.13 11.97 -7.50
C GLY A 55 -24.22 11.20 -6.18
N LYS A 56 -24.76 9.98 -6.17
CA LYS A 56 -24.78 9.11 -4.98
C LYS A 56 -23.36 8.85 -4.48
N ARG A 57 -23.20 8.80 -3.16
CA ARG A 57 -21.93 8.55 -2.47
C ARG A 57 -22.07 7.39 -1.50
N LEU A 58 -21.01 6.60 -1.37
CA LEU A 58 -20.89 5.59 -0.33
C LEU A 58 -20.36 6.23 0.96
N THR A 59 -20.85 5.76 2.09
CA THR A 59 -20.35 6.14 3.41
C THR A 59 -19.42 5.05 3.92
N TYR A 60 -18.21 5.44 4.33
CA TYR A 60 -17.16 4.56 4.81
C TYR A 60 -16.93 4.79 6.29
N GLU A 61 -16.68 3.72 7.03
CA GLU A 61 -16.23 3.77 8.41
C GLU A 61 -14.71 3.59 8.43
N MET A 62 -13.99 4.66 8.73
CA MET A 62 -12.52 4.70 8.71
C MET A 62 -11.99 4.44 10.11
N ASN A 63 -11.47 3.24 10.34
CA ASN A 63 -10.92 2.79 11.63
C ASN A 63 -9.55 2.12 11.49
N GLY A 64 -8.86 2.26 10.35
CA GLY A 64 -7.59 1.59 10.07
C GLY A 64 -6.47 1.96 11.05
N MET A 65 -6.41 3.21 11.54
CA MET A 65 -5.46 3.56 12.62
C MET A 65 -5.72 2.75 13.90
N ALA A 66 -6.98 2.54 14.26
CA ALA A 66 -7.32 1.76 15.43
C ALA A 66 -6.99 0.27 15.22
N LEU A 67 -7.21 -0.28 14.02
CA LEU A 67 -6.77 -1.62 13.64
C LEU A 67 -5.25 -1.78 13.69
N PHE A 68 -4.52 -0.81 13.15
CA PHE A 68 -3.06 -0.79 13.13
C PHE A 68 -2.49 -0.79 14.55
N VAL A 69 -2.97 0.11 15.42
CA VAL A 69 -2.53 0.19 16.82
C VAL A 69 -2.93 -1.07 17.59
N ALA A 70 -4.17 -1.54 17.45
CA ALA A 70 -4.63 -2.76 18.12
C ALA A 70 -3.78 -3.97 17.75
N THR A 71 -3.43 -4.13 16.47
CA THR A 71 -2.54 -5.20 16.00
C THR A 71 -1.17 -5.10 16.67
N HIS A 72 -0.55 -3.92 16.69
CA HIS A 72 0.76 -3.75 17.33
C HIS A 72 0.73 -3.98 18.84
N MET A 73 -0.35 -3.60 19.52
CA MET A 73 -0.53 -3.87 20.96
C MET A 73 -0.73 -5.36 21.22
N LEU A 74 -1.48 -6.07 20.39
CA LEU A 74 -1.63 -7.52 20.50
C LEU A 74 -0.30 -8.24 20.27
N LEU A 75 0.49 -7.80 19.29
CA LEU A 75 1.84 -8.32 19.09
C LEU A 75 2.71 -8.04 20.32
N PHE A 76 2.76 -6.80 20.83
CA PHE A 76 3.52 -6.46 22.02
C PHE A 76 3.12 -7.33 23.23
N VAL A 77 1.82 -7.50 23.48
CA VAL A 77 1.33 -8.36 24.57
C VAL A 77 1.73 -9.82 24.35
N GLY A 78 1.55 -10.36 23.13
CA GLY A 78 1.97 -11.71 22.79
C GLY A 78 3.45 -11.96 23.08
N LEU A 79 4.31 -11.04 22.63
CA LEU A 79 5.76 -11.19 22.74
C LEU A 79 6.28 -10.99 24.15
N TYR A 80 5.85 -9.94 24.85
CA TYR A 80 6.44 -9.58 26.15
C TYR A 80 5.72 -10.18 27.35
N ILE A 81 4.42 -10.50 27.23
CA ILE A 81 3.64 -11.06 28.35
C ILE A 81 3.51 -12.57 28.22
N PHE A 82 3.31 -13.08 27.01
CA PHE A 82 3.10 -14.50 26.75
C PHE A 82 4.33 -15.23 26.19
N ASP A 83 5.47 -14.54 26.10
CA ASP A 83 6.74 -15.09 25.58
C ASP A 83 6.58 -15.77 24.20
N MET A 84 5.69 -15.20 23.37
CA MET A 84 5.47 -15.68 22.02
C MET A 84 6.62 -15.27 21.10
N SER A 85 6.78 -15.97 19.98
CA SER A 85 7.70 -15.60 18.91
C SER A 85 6.95 -15.34 17.61
N LEU A 86 7.47 -14.39 16.80
CA LEU A 86 7.01 -14.17 15.42
C LEU A 86 7.80 -14.99 14.39
N THR A 87 8.88 -15.64 14.81
CA THR A 87 9.77 -16.42 13.95
C THR A 87 9.04 -17.52 13.15
N PRO A 88 7.98 -18.19 13.66
CA PRO A 88 7.20 -19.14 12.86
C PRO A 88 6.57 -18.55 11.58
N LEU A 89 6.29 -17.23 11.54
CA LEU A 89 5.83 -16.56 10.33
C LEU A 89 6.89 -16.55 9.23
N LEU A 90 8.18 -16.52 9.62
CA LEU A 90 9.31 -16.55 8.72
C LEU A 90 9.69 -17.99 8.33
N GLU A 91 9.68 -18.91 9.30
CA GLU A 91 9.91 -20.34 9.06
C GLU A 91 8.95 -20.87 8.00
N HIS A 92 7.65 -20.54 8.12
CA HIS A 92 6.62 -20.95 7.18
C HIS A 92 6.32 -19.90 6.11
N PHE A 93 7.18 -18.90 5.87
CA PHE A 93 6.91 -17.77 4.98
C PHE A 93 6.44 -18.19 3.58
N TRP A 94 7.10 -19.18 2.98
CA TRP A 94 6.73 -19.66 1.64
C TRP A 94 5.41 -20.41 1.64
N SER A 95 5.13 -21.18 2.70
CA SER A 95 3.82 -21.82 2.87
C SER A 95 2.72 -20.80 3.16
N LEU A 96 3.02 -19.73 3.90
CA LEU A 96 2.14 -18.60 4.16
C LEU A 96 1.83 -17.85 2.85
N LEU A 97 2.82 -17.67 1.98
CA LEU A 97 2.63 -17.10 0.63
C LEU A 97 1.69 -17.99 -0.22
N VAL A 98 1.86 -19.31 -0.19
CA VAL A 98 0.95 -20.24 -0.87
C VAL A 98 -0.47 -20.14 -0.29
N ALA A 99 -0.60 -20.12 1.03
CA ALA A 99 -1.89 -19.97 1.71
C ALA A 99 -2.57 -18.64 1.36
N ALA A 100 -1.83 -17.53 1.32
CA ALA A 100 -2.35 -16.22 0.91
C ALA A 100 -2.88 -16.26 -0.52
N ASN A 101 -2.18 -16.93 -1.46
CA ASN A 101 -2.68 -17.13 -2.82
C ASN A 101 -3.97 -17.94 -2.85
N LEU A 102 -4.03 -19.06 -2.13
CA LEU A 102 -5.24 -19.91 -2.07
C LEU A 102 -6.45 -19.13 -1.52
N LEU A 103 -6.25 -18.38 -0.43
CA LEU A 103 -7.31 -17.58 0.18
C LEU A 103 -7.74 -16.40 -0.71
N THR A 104 -6.79 -15.76 -1.40
CA THR A 104 -7.06 -14.73 -2.42
C THR A 104 -7.90 -15.31 -3.56
N MET A 105 -7.60 -16.53 -4.02
CA MET A 105 -8.36 -17.18 -5.10
C MET A 105 -9.76 -17.55 -4.63
N ALA A 106 -9.89 -18.05 -3.40
CA ALA A 106 -11.19 -18.34 -2.80
C ALA A 106 -12.05 -17.07 -2.71
N TRP A 107 -11.50 -15.96 -2.20
CA TRP A 107 -12.20 -14.67 -2.16
C TRP A 107 -12.59 -14.22 -3.57
N LEU A 108 -11.68 -14.25 -4.54
CA LEU A 108 -11.98 -13.87 -5.93
C LEU A 108 -13.17 -14.66 -6.49
N VAL A 109 -13.16 -15.99 -6.35
CA VAL A 109 -14.24 -16.85 -6.85
C VAL A 109 -15.58 -16.50 -6.22
N LEU A 110 -15.61 -16.32 -4.90
CA LEU A 110 -16.83 -15.93 -4.17
C LEU A 110 -17.34 -14.55 -4.62
N MET A 111 -16.44 -13.59 -4.77
CA MET A 111 -16.77 -12.23 -5.21
C MET A 111 -17.31 -12.21 -6.64
N ILE A 112 -16.67 -12.93 -7.57
CA ILE A 112 -17.09 -13.00 -8.97
C ILE A 112 -18.43 -13.73 -9.10
N ARG A 113 -18.65 -14.81 -8.34
CA ARG A 113 -19.93 -15.51 -8.31
C ARG A 113 -21.05 -14.62 -7.79
N ALA A 114 -20.79 -13.85 -6.72
CA ALA A 114 -21.76 -12.89 -6.20
C ALA A 114 -22.06 -11.77 -7.21
N GLY A 115 -21.04 -11.23 -7.87
CA GLY A 115 -21.21 -10.21 -8.91
C GLY A 115 -21.97 -10.72 -10.14
N GLN A 116 -21.70 -11.95 -10.58
CA GLN A 116 -22.47 -12.58 -11.66
C GLN A 116 -23.95 -12.76 -11.30
N GLY A 117 -24.24 -13.19 -10.06
CA GLY A 117 -25.63 -13.27 -9.58
C GLY A 117 -26.34 -11.92 -9.59
N ARG A 118 -25.65 -10.85 -9.19
CA ARG A 118 -26.18 -9.47 -9.24
C ARG A 118 -26.40 -8.97 -10.66
N LEU A 119 -25.50 -9.27 -11.59
CA LEU A 119 -25.67 -8.95 -13.01
C LEU A 119 -26.89 -9.65 -13.61
N ALA A 120 -27.06 -10.96 -13.34
CA ALA A 120 -28.20 -11.72 -13.81
C ALA A 120 -29.53 -11.13 -13.28
N ALA A 121 -29.58 -10.83 -11.98
CA ALA A 121 -30.76 -10.21 -11.38
C ALA A 121 -31.05 -8.79 -11.93
N ALA A 122 -30.01 -8.03 -12.30
CA ALA A 122 -30.18 -6.71 -12.93
C ALA A 122 -30.71 -6.83 -14.37
N ALA A 123 -30.23 -7.82 -15.14
CA ALA A 123 -30.73 -8.11 -16.47
C ALA A 123 -32.22 -8.49 -16.45
N GLU A 124 -32.66 -9.30 -15.47
CA GLU A 124 -34.08 -9.63 -15.26
C GLU A 124 -34.95 -8.40 -14.98
N ARG A 125 -34.38 -7.32 -14.40
CA ARG A 125 -35.05 -6.04 -14.16
C ARG A 125 -34.96 -5.05 -15.34
N GLY A 126 -34.30 -5.43 -16.44
CA GLY A 126 -34.05 -4.55 -17.58
C GLY A 126 -32.95 -3.50 -17.34
N GLU A 127 -32.15 -3.65 -16.28
CA GLU A 127 -31.03 -2.77 -15.90
C GLU A 127 -29.69 -3.38 -16.37
N GLU A 128 -29.59 -3.76 -17.64
CA GLU A 128 -28.42 -4.48 -18.15
C GLU A 128 -27.13 -3.62 -18.15
N ASP A 129 -26.10 -4.10 -17.44
CA ASP A 129 -24.74 -3.60 -17.55
C ASP A 129 -24.07 -4.20 -18.80
N ARG A 130 -24.29 -3.55 -19.95
CA ARG A 130 -23.74 -3.96 -21.25
C ARG A 130 -22.22 -4.07 -21.24
N GLU A 131 -21.53 -3.18 -20.51
CA GLU A 131 -20.07 -3.18 -20.44
C GLU A 131 -19.54 -4.49 -19.80
N ASN A 132 -20.18 -4.96 -18.74
CA ASN A 132 -19.82 -6.24 -18.12
C ASN A 132 -20.32 -7.46 -18.90
N ALA A 133 -21.44 -7.34 -19.61
CA ALA A 133 -22.01 -8.42 -20.42
C ALA A 133 -21.10 -8.77 -21.62
N GLU A 134 -20.50 -7.77 -22.26
CA GLU A 134 -19.61 -7.93 -23.42
C GLU A 134 -18.22 -8.47 -23.04
N ARG A 135 -17.82 -8.39 -21.76
CA ARG A 135 -16.52 -8.88 -21.30
C ARG A 135 -16.48 -10.40 -21.21
N GLY A 136 -15.42 -11.01 -21.76
CA GLY A 136 -15.10 -12.43 -21.55
C GLY A 136 -14.80 -12.76 -20.08
N LEU A 137 -14.85 -14.06 -19.74
CA LEU A 137 -14.63 -14.55 -18.36
C LEU A 137 -13.27 -14.10 -17.79
N LEU A 138 -12.20 -14.20 -18.58
CA LEU A 138 -10.85 -13.78 -18.14
C LEU A 138 -10.79 -12.29 -17.81
N ALA A 139 -11.45 -11.44 -18.61
CA ALA A 139 -11.50 -10.00 -18.36
C ALA A 139 -12.29 -9.69 -17.07
N ARG A 140 -13.39 -10.40 -16.81
CA ARG A 140 -14.17 -10.27 -15.58
C ARG A 140 -13.39 -10.75 -14.35
N LEU A 141 -12.63 -11.84 -14.46
CA LEU A 141 -11.76 -12.30 -13.38
C LEU A 141 -10.65 -11.28 -13.08
N TRP A 142 -10.00 -10.76 -14.13
CA TRP A 142 -8.87 -9.83 -13.98
C TRP A 142 -9.29 -8.45 -13.44
N TYR A 143 -10.25 -7.82 -14.11
CA TYR A 143 -10.69 -6.45 -13.79
C TYR A 143 -11.83 -6.39 -12.78
N GLY A 144 -12.52 -7.50 -12.51
CA GLY A 144 -13.69 -7.51 -11.64
C GLY A 144 -14.98 -7.12 -12.36
N ILE A 145 -16.09 -7.31 -11.65
CA ILE A 145 -17.45 -7.01 -12.11
C ILE A 145 -17.96 -5.71 -11.46
N GLU A 146 -17.84 -5.62 -10.14
CA GLU A 146 -18.35 -4.49 -9.37
C GLU A 146 -17.26 -3.46 -9.09
N LEU A 147 -17.66 -2.19 -9.06
CA LEU A 147 -16.75 -1.11 -8.69
C LEU A 147 -16.35 -1.25 -7.22
N ASN A 148 -17.33 -1.28 -6.32
CA ASN A 148 -17.15 -1.25 -4.87
C ASN A 148 -18.02 -2.32 -4.20
N PRO A 149 -17.67 -3.61 -4.31
CA PRO A 149 -18.45 -4.68 -3.72
C PRO A 149 -18.45 -4.57 -2.20
N GLN A 150 -19.60 -4.79 -1.57
CA GLN A 150 -19.77 -4.69 -0.13
C GLN A 150 -20.20 -6.03 0.49
N PHE A 151 -19.70 -6.29 1.69
CA PHE A 151 -20.13 -7.39 2.55
C PHE A 151 -20.41 -6.87 3.95
N TRP A 152 -21.62 -7.09 4.48
CA TRP A 152 -22.09 -6.54 5.77
C TRP A 152 -21.86 -5.03 5.95
N GLY A 153 -21.99 -4.27 4.85
CA GLY A 153 -21.79 -2.81 4.84
C GLY A 153 -20.33 -2.36 4.91
N VAL A 154 -19.37 -3.29 4.81
CA VAL A 154 -17.94 -2.99 4.64
C VAL A 154 -17.61 -3.06 3.15
N ASP A 155 -16.97 -2.02 2.63
CA ASP A 155 -16.42 -2.01 1.28
C ASP A 155 -15.19 -2.92 1.20
N LEU A 156 -15.26 -3.94 0.35
CA LEU A 156 -14.24 -4.98 0.28
C LEU A 156 -12.92 -4.50 -0.31
N LYS A 157 -12.95 -3.46 -1.15
CA LYS A 157 -11.74 -2.90 -1.76
C LYS A 157 -10.99 -2.04 -0.75
N VAL A 158 -11.71 -1.17 -0.04
CA VAL A 158 -11.12 -0.38 1.06
C VAL A 158 -10.66 -1.30 2.20
N PHE A 159 -11.41 -2.37 2.48
CA PHE A 159 -11.01 -3.36 3.46
C PHE A 159 -9.73 -4.10 3.06
N ALA A 160 -9.52 -4.44 1.78
CA ALA A 160 -8.32 -5.16 1.34
C ALA A 160 -6.99 -4.45 1.66
N TYR A 161 -6.99 -3.11 1.74
CA TYR A 161 -5.83 -2.34 2.22
C TYR A 161 -5.45 -2.67 3.68
N GLN A 162 -6.40 -3.11 4.51
CA GLN A 162 -6.15 -3.41 5.93
C GLN A 162 -5.26 -4.65 6.11
N PRO A 163 -5.67 -5.88 5.71
CA PRO A 163 -4.79 -7.04 5.82
C PRO A 163 -3.55 -6.92 4.93
N SER A 164 -3.59 -6.11 3.86
CA SER A 164 -2.42 -5.79 3.04
C SER A 164 -1.33 -5.05 3.84
N LEU A 165 -1.63 -3.82 4.28
CA LEU A 165 -0.63 -2.93 4.88
C LEU A 165 -0.33 -3.29 6.33
N ILE A 166 -1.33 -3.74 7.11
CA ILE A 166 -1.08 -4.28 8.45
C ILE A 166 -0.27 -5.56 8.34
N GLY A 167 -0.61 -6.48 7.42
CA GLY A 167 0.11 -7.72 7.21
C GLY A 167 1.57 -7.49 6.81
N LEU A 168 1.83 -6.52 5.92
CA LEU A 168 3.17 -6.05 5.60
C LEU A 168 3.92 -5.58 6.85
N GLY A 169 3.26 -4.80 7.72
CA GLY A 169 3.82 -4.37 9.00
C GLY A 169 4.19 -5.54 9.92
N VAL A 170 3.30 -6.52 10.06
CA VAL A 170 3.55 -7.74 10.86
C VAL A 170 4.73 -8.54 10.33
N LEU A 171 4.80 -8.77 9.01
CA LEU A 171 5.92 -9.50 8.41
C LEU A 171 7.25 -8.75 8.57
N ASN A 172 7.27 -7.43 8.34
CA ASN A 172 8.47 -6.62 8.59
C ASN A 172 8.91 -6.69 10.06
N PHE A 173 7.97 -6.60 10.99
CA PHE A 173 8.26 -6.70 12.41
C PHE A 173 8.80 -8.08 12.81
N ALA A 174 8.30 -9.16 12.20
CA ALA A 174 8.82 -10.51 12.40
C ALA A 174 10.31 -10.61 12.01
N PHE A 175 10.76 -9.94 10.94
CA PHE A 175 12.19 -9.88 10.60
C PHE A 175 13.02 -9.17 11.66
N GLY A 176 12.54 -8.06 12.22
CA GLY A 176 13.23 -7.38 13.32
C GLY A 176 13.30 -8.28 14.55
N TRP A 177 12.17 -8.90 14.92
CA TRP A 177 12.07 -9.77 16.09
C TRP A 177 12.99 -10.99 15.98
N ALA A 178 13.01 -11.67 14.84
CA ALA A 178 13.89 -12.81 14.62
C ALA A 178 15.38 -12.43 14.72
N GLN A 179 15.78 -11.23 14.29
CA GLN A 179 17.15 -10.74 14.49
C GLN A 179 17.44 -10.53 15.98
N TYR A 180 16.48 -9.94 16.71
CA TYR A 180 16.60 -9.70 18.14
C TYR A 180 16.72 -11.01 18.93
N GLU A 181 15.89 -12.02 18.63
CA GLU A 181 15.99 -13.35 19.25
C GLU A 181 17.35 -13.99 19.01
N ALA A 182 17.91 -13.85 17.80
CA ALA A 182 19.17 -14.48 17.44
C ALA A 182 20.41 -13.75 17.99
N LEU A 183 20.37 -12.42 18.10
CA LEU A 183 21.54 -11.59 18.45
C LEU A 183 21.44 -10.92 19.83
N GLY A 184 20.26 -10.92 20.46
CA GLY A 184 19.96 -10.13 21.66
C GLY A 184 19.89 -8.61 21.41
N THR A 185 20.01 -8.17 20.15
CA THR A 185 19.99 -6.76 19.75
C THR A 185 19.61 -6.62 18.28
N LEU A 186 19.25 -5.40 17.86
CA LEU A 186 19.05 -5.06 16.45
C LEU A 186 20.28 -4.37 15.90
N THR A 187 20.66 -4.70 14.67
CA THR A 187 21.69 -3.94 13.96
C THR A 187 21.19 -2.53 13.64
N PRO A 188 22.07 -1.53 13.53
CA PRO A 188 21.66 -0.15 13.25
C PRO A 188 20.77 -0.01 11.99
N GLN A 189 21.10 -0.76 10.93
CA GLN A 189 20.34 -0.75 9.69
C GLN A 189 19.00 -1.50 9.79
N MET A 190 18.90 -2.56 10.61
CA MET A 190 17.62 -3.21 10.88
C MET A 190 16.71 -2.29 11.68
N LEU A 191 17.23 -1.61 12.71
CA LEU A 191 16.46 -0.64 13.48
C LEU A 191 15.92 0.49 12.60
N ALA A 192 16.75 1.03 11.71
CA ALA A 192 16.31 2.02 10.72
C ALA A 192 15.22 1.47 9.79
N TYR A 193 15.40 0.25 9.26
CA TYR A 193 14.40 -0.42 8.41
C TYR A 193 13.05 -0.59 9.11
N GLN A 194 13.04 -1.04 10.37
CA GLN A 194 11.82 -1.15 11.18
C GLN A 194 11.15 0.23 11.39
N ALA A 195 11.93 1.23 11.77
CA ALA A 195 11.42 2.59 11.98
C ALA A 195 10.82 3.18 10.68
N PHE A 196 11.48 2.97 9.54
CA PHE A 196 11.01 3.45 8.26
C PHE A 196 9.68 2.81 7.85
N TRP A 197 9.53 1.50 7.98
CA TRP A 197 8.27 0.83 7.65
C TRP A 197 7.15 1.26 8.58
N TRP A 198 7.44 1.30 9.88
CA TRP A 198 6.47 1.73 10.88
C TRP A 198 5.99 3.16 10.62
N LEU A 199 6.89 4.11 10.37
CA LEU A 199 6.54 5.50 10.05
C LEU A 199 5.77 5.62 8.73
N TYR A 200 6.13 4.85 7.71
CA TYR A 200 5.42 4.87 6.42
C TYR A 200 3.97 4.39 6.57
N LEU A 201 3.76 3.28 7.30
CA LEU A 201 2.44 2.71 7.56
C LEU A 201 1.62 3.59 8.52
N PHE A 202 2.22 4.07 9.61
CA PHE A 202 1.58 4.97 10.56
C PHE A 202 1.06 6.23 9.87
N THR A 203 1.90 6.87 9.05
CA THR A 203 1.50 8.07 8.31
C THR A 203 0.47 7.79 7.22
N HIS A 204 0.34 6.55 6.72
CA HIS A 204 -0.77 6.16 5.85
C HIS A 204 -2.07 6.14 6.65
N TYR A 205 -2.12 5.44 7.77
CA TYR A 205 -3.33 5.33 8.60
C TYR A 205 -3.75 6.65 9.26
N TRP A 206 -2.81 7.57 9.48
CA TRP A 206 -3.11 8.91 10.00
C TRP A 206 -4.01 9.72 9.05
N ILE A 207 -3.94 9.44 7.73
CA ILE A 207 -4.70 10.09 6.66
C ILE A 207 -5.38 9.06 5.76
N GLU A 208 -5.91 8.01 6.38
CA GLU A 208 -6.52 6.86 5.71
C GLU A 208 -7.64 7.26 4.74
N ASP A 209 -8.40 8.31 5.06
CA ASP A 209 -9.51 8.80 4.24
C ASP A 209 -9.09 9.27 2.83
N ASN A 210 -7.81 9.55 2.61
CA ASN A 210 -7.30 9.84 1.27
C ASN A 210 -7.41 8.66 0.29
N VAL A 211 -7.46 7.42 0.79
CA VAL A 211 -7.67 6.21 -0.03
C VAL A 211 -8.97 6.30 -0.83
N LEU A 212 -10.01 6.93 -0.26
CA LEU A 212 -11.32 7.11 -0.91
C LEU A 212 -11.28 8.00 -2.16
N SER A 213 -10.16 8.68 -2.42
CA SER A 213 -9.93 9.50 -3.61
C SER A 213 -8.96 8.85 -4.61
N MET A 214 -8.42 7.68 -4.30
CA MET A 214 -7.51 6.95 -5.17
C MET A 214 -8.26 6.34 -6.35
N TRP A 215 -7.57 6.26 -7.49
CA TRP A 215 -8.13 5.74 -8.74
C TRP A 215 -8.68 4.32 -8.58
N ASP A 216 -7.96 3.50 -7.84
CA ASP A 216 -8.29 2.11 -7.53
C ASP A 216 -9.70 2.03 -6.91
N VAL A 217 -10.05 2.96 -6.01
CA VAL A 217 -11.37 3.04 -5.36
C VAL A 217 -12.44 3.64 -6.27
N ILE A 218 -12.14 4.76 -6.93
CA ILE A 218 -13.17 5.55 -7.63
C ILE A 218 -13.50 5.05 -9.04
N ALA A 219 -12.63 4.27 -9.67
CA ALA A 219 -12.74 3.94 -11.09
C ALA A 219 -12.37 2.51 -11.49
N GLU A 220 -11.50 1.81 -10.76
CA GLU A 220 -11.14 0.43 -11.10
C GLU A 220 -12.08 -0.55 -10.41
N LYS A 221 -12.67 -1.47 -11.18
CA LYS A 221 -13.50 -2.56 -10.64
C LYS A 221 -12.63 -3.50 -9.80
N PHE A 222 -13.22 -4.14 -8.77
CA PHE A 222 -12.48 -4.98 -7.85
C PHE A 222 -12.41 -6.42 -8.38
N GLY A 223 -11.24 -6.82 -8.85
CA GLY A 223 -10.94 -8.14 -9.44
C GLY A 223 -9.57 -8.65 -9.03
N PHE A 224 -9.07 -9.70 -9.69
CA PHE A 224 -7.79 -10.36 -9.37
C PHE A 224 -6.63 -9.36 -9.29
N MET A 225 -6.53 -8.42 -10.25
CA MET A 225 -5.41 -7.47 -10.31
C MET A 225 -5.24 -6.68 -9.00
N LEU A 226 -6.32 -6.13 -8.46
CA LEU A 226 -6.29 -5.37 -7.22
C LEU A 226 -6.20 -6.30 -6.01
N LEU A 227 -7.06 -7.34 -5.96
CA LEU A 227 -7.15 -8.24 -4.81
C LEU A 227 -5.83 -8.99 -4.57
N TRP A 228 -5.19 -9.52 -5.61
CA TRP A 228 -3.88 -10.18 -5.49
C TRP A 228 -2.75 -9.19 -5.20
N GLY A 229 -2.82 -8.00 -5.81
CA GLY A 229 -1.91 -6.90 -5.49
C GLY A 229 -1.90 -6.58 -4.01
N ASP A 230 -3.10 -6.41 -3.43
CA ASP A 230 -3.26 -6.05 -2.02
C ASP A 230 -2.87 -7.21 -1.09
N LEU A 231 -3.39 -8.42 -1.31
CA LEU A 231 -3.27 -9.51 -0.34
C LEU A 231 -1.98 -10.32 -0.45
N VAL A 232 -1.36 -10.34 -1.63
CA VAL A 232 -0.19 -11.20 -1.90
C VAL A 232 1.03 -10.37 -2.28
N LEU A 233 0.93 -9.48 -3.27
CA LEU A 233 2.10 -8.74 -3.72
C LEU A 233 2.63 -7.84 -2.61
N VAL A 234 1.79 -6.97 -2.05
CA VAL A 234 2.24 -5.97 -1.07
C VAL A 234 2.87 -6.62 0.17
N PRO A 235 2.25 -7.56 0.90
CA PRO A 235 2.83 -8.08 2.14
C PRO A 235 4.12 -8.87 1.91
N PHE A 236 4.18 -9.69 0.86
CA PHE A 236 5.25 -10.66 0.67
C PHE A 236 6.40 -10.16 -0.21
N PHE A 237 6.14 -9.26 -1.17
CA PHE A 237 7.20 -8.66 -1.99
C PHE A 237 7.82 -7.44 -1.30
N TYR A 238 7.04 -6.62 -0.58
CA TYR A 238 7.58 -5.37 -0.05
C TYR A 238 8.49 -5.60 1.16
N CYS A 239 8.33 -6.73 1.87
CA CYS A 239 9.20 -7.13 2.96
C CYS A 239 10.51 -7.81 2.51
N ILE A 240 10.81 -7.86 1.20
CA ILE A 240 11.97 -8.59 0.65
C ILE A 240 13.32 -8.17 1.26
N GLY A 241 13.45 -6.91 1.68
CA GLY A 241 14.64 -6.40 2.36
C GLY A 241 14.91 -7.08 3.71
N GLY A 242 13.84 -7.47 4.43
CA GLY A 242 13.96 -8.14 5.73
C GLY A 242 14.73 -9.47 5.64
N TRP A 243 14.51 -10.25 4.58
CA TRP A 243 15.26 -11.48 4.33
C TRP A 243 16.76 -11.27 4.18
N TRP A 244 17.17 -10.17 3.55
CA TRP A 244 18.58 -9.84 3.40
C TRP A 244 19.19 -9.40 4.73
N LEU A 245 18.49 -8.54 5.47
CA LEU A 245 18.95 -8.02 6.76
C LEU A 245 19.08 -9.11 7.83
N LEU A 246 18.25 -10.16 7.77
CA LEU A 246 18.40 -11.34 8.63
C LEU A 246 19.61 -12.19 8.24
N ALA A 247 19.83 -12.40 6.94
CA ALA A 247 20.95 -13.23 6.47
C ALA A 247 22.30 -12.53 6.65
N ASN A 248 22.33 -11.19 6.65
CA ASN A 248 23.55 -10.38 6.69
C ASN A 248 23.50 -9.37 7.85
N PRO A 249 23.67 -9.82 9.10
CA PRO A 249 23.55 -8.97 10.28
C PRO A 249 24.83 -8.15 10.58
N GLU A 250 25.75 -8.00 9.64
CA GLU A 250 26.94 -7.17 9.84
C GLU A 250 26.53 -5.70 10.02
N PRO A 251 26.86 -5.03 11.15
CA PRO A 251 26.43 -3.66 11.39
C PRO A 251 26.99 -2.67 10.37
N MET A 252 26.11 -1.86 9.77
CA MET A 252 26.53 -0.73 8.94
C MET A 252 27.18 0.36 9.82
N ALA A 253 28.12 1.10 9.25
CA ALA A 253 28.69 2.25 9.93
C ALA A 253 27.61 3.31 10.17
N LEU A 254 27.62 3.96 11.34
CA LEU A 254 26.56 4.88 11.75
C LEU A 254 26.32 6.01 10.74
N TRP A 255 27.37 6.54 10.10
CA TRP A 255 27.24 7.59 9.09
C TRP A 255 26.47 7.12 7.84
N GLN A 256 26.56 5.85 7.47
CA GLN A 256 25.77 5.27 6.37
C GLN A 256 24.30 5.26 6.75
N VAL A 257 23.98 4.78 7.95
CA VAL A 257 22.61 4.74 8.48
C VAL A 257 22.03 6.15 8.58
N LEU A 258 22.80 7.13 9.07
CA LEU A 258 22.37 8.53 9.13
C LEU A 258 22.11 9.12 7.74
N GLY A 259 22.94 8.80 6.74
CA GLY A 259 22.71 9.20 5.35
C GLY A 259 21.42 8.60 4.78
N ILE A 260 21.15 7.33 5.08
CA ILE A 260 19.91 6.66 4.67
C ILE A 260 18.70 7.28 5.39
N CYS A 261 18.79 7.58 6.68
CA CYS A 261 17.75 8.28 7.44
C CYS A 261 17.46 9.67 6.86
N ALA A 262 18.49 10.40 6.44
CA ALA A 262 18.32 11.70 5.79
C ALA A 262 17.59 11.56 4.43
N LEU A 263 17.96 10.55 3.62
CA LEU A 263 17.26 10.26 2.36
C LEU A 263 15.79 9.89 2.61
N TYR A 264 15.53 9.01 3.57
CA TYR A 264 14.18 8.59 3.96
C TYR A 264 13.35 9.80 4.43
N GLY A 265 13.88 10.59 5.35
CA GLY A 265 13.19 11.77 5.90
C GLY A 265 12.85 12.81 4.84
N LEU A 266 13.79 13.11 3.94
CA LEU A 266 13.57 14.01 2.81
C LEU A 266 12.53 13.44 1.84
N GLY A 267 12.63 12.16 1.49
CA GLY A 267 11.67 11.48 0.62
C GLY A 267 10.25 11.47 1.19
N LEU A 268 10.11 11.09 2.46
CA LEU A 268 8.84 11.05 3.16
C LEU A 268 8.23 12.46 3.29
N TRP A 269 9.06 13.47 3.58
CA TRP A 269 8.61 14.86 3.60
C TRP A 269 8.08 15.29 2.24
N ILE A 270 8.84 15.10 1.16
CA ILE A 270 8.39 15.42 -0.21
C ILE A 270 7.08 14.70 -0.53
N PHE A 271 7.00 13.40 -0.28
CA PHE A 271 5.82 12.58 -0.59
C PHE A 271 4.58 13.04 0.17
N ARG A 272 4.69 13.19 1.49
CA ARG A 272 3.54 13.53 2.36
C ARG A 272 3.15 14.99 2.22
N GLU A 273 4.11 15.91 2.27
CA GLU A 273 3.82 17.35 2.25
C GLU A 273 3.32 17.81 0.89
N SER A 274 3.82 17.29 -0.23
CA SER A 274 3.24 17.63 -1.55
C SER A 274 1.78 17.21 -1.65
N ASN A 275 1.42 16.01 -1.17
CA ASN A 275 0.01 15.60 -1.12
C ASN A 275 -0.81 16.44 -0.13
N ALA A 276 -0.25 16.80 1.02
CA ALA A 276 -0.91 17.68 1.99
C ALA A 276 -1.18 19.08 1.41
N GLN A 277 -0.23 19.66 0.66
CA GLN A 277 -0.42 20.93 -0.06
C GLN A 277 -1.60 20.88 -1.02
N LYS A 278 -1.65 19.84 -1.86
CA LYS A 278 -2.77 19.62 -2.80
C LYS A 278 -4.10 19.46 -2.07
N ASN A 279 -4.11 18.73 -0.95
CA ASN A 279 -5.32 18.51 -0.16
C ASN A 279 -5.79 19.81 0.51
N ARG A 280 -4.87 20.57 1.12
CA ARG A 280 -5.18 21.88 1.73
C ARG A 280 -5.75 22.83 0.69
N PHE A 281 -5.10 22.98 -0.46
CA PHE A 281 -5.57 23.82 -1.55
C PHE A 281 -6.97 23.43 -2.07
N LYS A 282 -7.26 22.13 -2.19
CA LYS A 282 -8.59 21.66 -2.61
C LYS A 282 -9.71 21.95 -1.60
N LYS A 283 -9.38 22.02 -0.31
CA LYS A 283 -10.34 22.29 0.77
C LYS A 283 -10.51 23.79 1.00
N ASP A 284 -9.42 24.52 0.90
CA ASP A 284 -9.35 25.97 1.09
C ASP A 284 -8.34 26.55 0.08
N PRO A 285 -8.81 27.13 -1.03
CA PRO A 285 -7.96 27.72 -2.06
C PRO A 285 -7.08 28.89 -1.57
N GLU A 286 -7.42 29.52 -0.44
CA GLU A 286 -6.67 30.63 0.15
C GLU A 286 -5.63 30.14 1.18
N ALA A 287 -5.63 28.85 1.52
CA ALA A 287 -4.72 28.29 2.51
C ALA A 287 -3.26 28.44 2.06
N LYS A 288 -2.44 29.10 2.89
CA LYS A 288 -1.04 29.40 2.59
C LYS A 288 -0.22 28.14 2.25
N ILE A 289 0.60 28.23 1.22
CA ILE A 289 1.58 27.21 0.82
C ILE A 289 2.98 27.78 1.10
N TRP A 290 3.73 27.13 1.98
CA TRP A 290 5.02 27.63 2.48
C TRP A 290 4.98 29.08 2.96
N GLY A 291 3.89 29.44 3.66
CA GLY A 291 3.69 30.78 4.23
C GLY A 291 3.25 31.85 3.24
N LYS A 292 3.14 31.54 1.94
CA LYS A 292 2.73 32.46 0.88
C LYS A 292 1.33 32.14 0.37
N THR A 293 0.66 33.13 -0.22
CA THR A 293 -0.61 32.94 -0.92
C THR A 293 -0.41 31.95 -2.08
N PRO A 294 -1.31 30.98 -2.29
CA PRO A 294 -1.18 30.02 -3.37
C PRO A 294 -1.20 30.70 -4.75
N GLU A 295 -0.19 30.43 -5.57
CA GLU A 295 -0.25 30.76 -6.99
C GLU A 295 -1.02 29.66 -7.73
N VAL A 296 -2.03 30.07 -8.50
CA VAL A 296 -2.97 29.17 -9.16
C VAL A 296 -3.15 29.57 -10.62
N LEU A 297 -3.01 28.61 -11.52
CA LEU A 297 -3.27 28.77 -12.93
C LEU A 297 -4.75 28.50 -13.22
N GLY A 298 -5.42 29.46 -13.87
CA GLY A 298 -6.84 29.39 -14.25
C GLY A 298 -7.81 29.13 -13.08
N GLY A 299 -7.41 29.49 -11.85
CA GLY A 299 -8.19 29.25 -10.63
C GLY A 299 -8.38 27.76 -10.26
N ARG A 300 -7.66 26.84 -10.92
CA ARG A 300 -7.86 25.38 -10.75
C ARG A 300 -6.59 24.58 -10.49
N LEU A 301 -5.46 24.98 -11.05
CA LEU A 301 -4.20 24.22 -10.98
C LEU A 301 -3.19 24.94 -10.10
N LEU A 302 -2.76 24.28 -9.03
CA LEU A 302 -1.76 24.83 -8.11
C LEU A 302 -0.37 24.83 -8.78
N ILE A 303 0.24 26.01 -8.91
CA ILE A 303 1.58 26.23 -9.50
C ILE A 303 2.62 26.72 -8.48
N SER A 304 2.28 26.69 -7.19
CA SER A 304 3.18 27.04 -6.08
C SER A 304 3.51 25.82 -5.22
N GLY A 305 4.52 25.98 -4.36
CA GLY A 305 5.03 24.89 -3.52
C GLY A 305 5.60 23.74 -4.35
N TRP A 306 5.36 22.51 -3.90
CA TRP A 306 5.83 21.30 -4.57
C TRP A 306 5.27 21.15 -6.00
N TRP A 307 4.03 21.56 -6.23
CA TRP A 307 3.35 21.43 -7.53
C TRP A 307 3.77 22.47 -8.56
N GLY A 308 4.48 23.52 -8.13
CA GLY A 308 5.22 24.40 -9.04
C GLY A 308 6.56 23.83 -9.50
N ILE A 309 7.16 22.93 -8.72
CA ILE A 309 8.46 22.31 -9.03
C ILE A 309 8.27 21.15 -10.00
N GLY A 310 7.36 20.21 -9.68
CA GLY A 310 7.15 19.02 -10.50
C GLY A 310 5.73 18.50 -10.42
N ARG A 311 5.21 18.04 -11.57
CA ARG A 311 3.80 17.63 -11.72
C ARG A 311 3.44 16.37 -10.95
N LYS A 312 4.44 15.55 -10.63
CA LYS A 312 4.37 14.31 -9.82
C LYS A 312 5.55 14.20 -8.86
N ILE A 313 5.97 15.32 -8.27
CA ILE A 313 7.08 15.32 -7.30
C ILE A 313 6.83 14.42 -6.09
N ASN A 314 5.56 14.14 -5.76
CA ASN A 314 5.18 13.15 -4.76
C ASN A 314 5.73 11.75 -5.10
N TYR A 315 5.76 11.35 -6.38
CA TYR A 315 6.31 10.07 -6.80
C TYR A 315 7.84 10.03 -6.63
N THR A 316 8.53 11.16 -6.80
CA THR A 316 9.96 11.25 -6.50
C THR A 316 10.23 11.03 -5.02
N GLY A 317 9.45 11.67 -4.14
CA GLY A 317 9.53 11.44 -2.70
C GLY A 317 9.27 9.97 -2.34
N GLU A 318 8.32 9.32 -3.02
CA GLU A 318 8.04 7.90 -2.83
C GLU A 318 9.22 7.00 -3.28
N ILE A 319 9.81 7.24 -4.46
CA ILE A 319 11.00 6.51 -4.92
C ILE A 319 12.16 6.66 -3.93
N MET A 320 12.34 7.84 -3.33
CA MET A 320 13.37 8.07 -2.31
C MET A 320 13.12 7.24 -1.05
N VAL A 321 11.87 7.17 -0.58
CA VAL A 321 11.48 6.33 0.57
C VAL A 321 11.80 4.86 0.31
N TYR A 322 11.39 4.33 -0.85
CA TYR A 322 11.62 2.92 -1.17
C TYR A 322 13.08 2.60 -1.49
N SER A 323 13.82 3.57 -2.03
CA SER A 323 15.27 3.47 -2.15
C SER A 323 15.94 3.41 -0.78
N ALA A 324 15.47 4.17 0.20
CA ALA A 324 16.01 4.13 1.56
C ALA A 324 15.77 2.76 2.24
N PHE A 325 14.60 2.13 2.04
CA PHE A 325 14.37 0.74 2.49
C PHE A 325 15.42 -0.22 1.92
N ALA A 326 15.69 -0.14 0.61
CA ALA A 326 16.66 -1.01 -0.05
C ALA A 326 18.10 -0.69 0.40
N LEU A 327 18.45 0.58 0.61
CA LEU A 327 19.80 0.98 1.03
C LEU A 327 20.18 0.47 2.43
N CYS A 328 19.20 0.20 3.31
CA CYS A 328 19.46 -0.52 4.57
C CYS A 328 20.16 -1.86 4.35
N THR A 329 20.03 -2.46 3.16
CA THR A 329 20.63 -3.76 2.80
C THR A 329 22.05 -3.67 2.21
N GLY A 330 22.60 -2.46 2.06
CA GLY A 330 23.88 -2.24 1.38
C GLY A 330 23.78 -2.49 -0.12
N PHE A 331 24.90 -2.77 -0.79
CA PHE A 331 24.98 -2.89 -2.26
C PHE A 331 25.40 -4.29 -2.76
N HIS A 332 25.46 -5.27 -1.86
CA HIS A 332 25.97 -6.61 -2.16
C HIS A 332 24.98 -7.48 -2.95
N SER A 333 23.70 -7.10 -3.01
CA SER A 333 22.67 -7.82 -3.77
C SER A 333 21.66 -6.88 -4.39
N LEU A 334 21.23 -7.24 -5.60
CA LEU A 334 20.17 -6.54 -6.33
C LEU A 334 18.77 -6.89 -5.81
N ILE A 335 18.61 -8.00 -5.09
CA ILE A 335 17.29 -8.53 -4.70
C ILE A 335 16.47 -7.50 -3.90
N PRO A 336 17.00 -6.84 -2.84
CA PRO A 336 16.25 -5.82 -2.11
C PRO A 336 15.90 -4.58 -2.95
N TYR A 337 16.67 -4.31 -4.00
CA TYR A 337 16.44 -3.20 -4.92
C TYR A 337 15.36 -3.48 -5.96
N LEU A 338 14.88 -4.72 -6.09
CA LEU A 338 13.75 -5.03 -6.97
C LEU A 338 12.50 -4.22 -6.61
N LEU A 339 12.29 -3.91 -5.33
CA LEU A 339 11.16 -3.11 -4.88
C LEU A 339 11.19 -1.65 -5.38
N PRO A 340 12.24 -0.84 -5.12
CA PRO A 340 12.32 0.50 -5.70
C PRO A 340 12.44 0.47 -7.24
N LEU A 341 13.09 -0.53 -7.84
CA LEU A 341 13.16 -0.66 -9.30
C LEU A 341 11.77 -0.92 -9.92
N TRP A 342 10.94 -1.74 -9.28
CA TRP A 342 9.55 -1.93 -9.69
C TRP A 342 8.74 -0.63 -9.63
N LEU A 343 8.92 0.19 -8.59
CA LEU A 343 8.30 1.53 -8.52
C LEU A 343 8.80 2.49 -9.60
N CYS A 344 10.09 2.42 -9.96
CA CYS A 344 10.65 3.17 -11.08
C CYS A 344 10.05 2.78 -12.44
N MET A 345 9.38 1.64 -12.56
CA MET A 345 8.59 1.28 -13.75
C MET A 345 7.11 1.67 -13.58
N LEU A 346 6.52 1.39 -12.42
CA LEU A 346 5.10 1.64 -12.14
C LEU A 346 4.75 3.13 -12.16
N LEU A 347 5.54 3.96 -11.47
CA LEU A 347 5.22 5.37 -11.25
C LEU A 347 5.31 6.22 -12.53
N PRO A 348 6.28 6.01 -13.44
CA PRO A 348 6.25 6.68 -14.75
C PRO A 348 5.03 6.30 -15.60
N HIS A 349 4.65 5.02 -15.62
CA HIS A 349 3.43 4.59 -16.31
C HIS A 349 2.18 5.24 -15.69
N ARG A 350 2.11 5.29 -14.35
CA ARG A 350 1.04 5.99 -13.62
C ARG A 350 1.02 7.49 -13.91
N ALA A 351 2.19 8.13 -13.97
CA ALA A 351 2.33 9.54 -14.30
C ALA A 351 1.84 9.82 -15.72
N TRP A 352 2.20 8.98 -16.69
CA TRP A 352 1.74 9.11 -18.07
C TRP A 352 0.21 8.98 -18.21
N ARG A 353 -0.41 7.99 -17.56
CA ARG A 353 -1.88 7.86 -17.52
C ARG A 353 -2.56 9.09 -16.92
N ASP A 354 -1.98 9.65 -15.86
CA ASP A 354 -2.55 10.83 -15.19
C ASP A 354 -2.37 12.11 -16.03
N GLU A 355 -1.26 12.24 -16.75
CA GLU A 355 -1.02 13.33 -17.71
C GLU A 355 -2.07 13.37 -18.81
N GLN A 356 -2.40 12.22 -19.42
CA GLN A 356 -3.44 12.14 -20.44
C GLN A 356 -4.79 12.63 -19.91
N ARG A 357 -5.18 12.15 -18.73
CA ARG A 357 -6.44 12.56 -18.09
C ARG A 357 -6.47 14.03 -17.74
N CYS A 358 -5.34 14.58 -17.27
CA CYS A 358 -5.26 16.00 -16.97
C CYS A 358 -5.31 16.84 -18.25
N ALA A 359 -4.68 16.40 -19.33
CA ALA A 359 -4.78 17.04 -20.64
C ALA A 359 -6.24 17.03 -21.16
N ASP A 360 -6.92 15.88 -21.10
CA ASP A 360 -8.33 15.76 -21.52
C ASP A 360 -9.25 16.65 -20.66
N LYS A 361 -8.98 16.75 -19.36
CA LYS A 361 -9.81 17.51 -18.41
C LYS A 361 -9.59 19.02 -18.47
N TYR A 362 -8.35 19.47 -18.65
CA TYR A 362 -7.97 20.88 -18.51
C TYR A 362 -7.58 21.55 -19.83
N GLY A 363 -7.38 20.80 -20.92
CA GLY A 363 -7.06 21.34 -22.24
C GLY A 363 -5.85 22.26 -22.23
N ASP A 364 -5.99 23.46 -22.80
CA ASP A 364 -4.91 24.46 -22.92
C ASP A 364 -4.32 24.87 -21.56
N LEU A 365 -5.12 24.84 -20.49
CA LEU A 365 -4.63 25.14 -19.15
C LEU A 365 -3.59 24.11 -18.68
N TRP A 366 -3.74 22.84 -19.10
CA TRP A 366 -2.72 21.82 -18.84
C TRP A 366 -1.43 22.12 -19.61
N VAL A 367 -1.55 22.54 -20.87
CA VAL A 367 -0.40 22.91 -21.71
C VAL A 367 0.37 24.05 -21.05
N GLU A 368 -0.30 25.08 -20.57
CA GLU A 368 0.33 26.15 -19.79
C GLU A 368 0.96 25.65 -18.48
N TYR A 369 0.25 24.80 -17.73
CA TYR A 369 0.77 24.21 -16.50
C TYR A 369 2.08 23.45 -16.73
N THR A 370 2.17 22.67 -17.81
CA THR A 370 3.39 21.91 -18.15
C THR A 370 4.58 22.79 -18.53
N LYS A 371 4.36 24.03 -18.98
CA LYS A 371 5.44 25.01 -19.23
C LYS A 371 6.02 25.57 -17.93
N ILE A 372 5.21 25.64 -16.87
CA ILE A 372 5.60 26.13 -15.54
C ILE A 372 6.26 24.99 -14.76
N ALA A 373 5.50 23.95 -14.43
CA ALA A 373 5.99 22.76 -13.76
C ALA A 373 6.61 21.82 -14.79
N LYS A 374 7.81 22.15 -15.29
CA LYS A 374 8.44 21.48 -16.45
C LYS A 374 8.70 20.00 -16.23
N PHE A 375 9.06 19.61 -15.02
CA PHE A 375 9.42 18.22 -14.69
C PHE A 375 8.17 17.39 -14.41
N ARG A 376 8.09 16.20 -15.02
CA ARG A 376 7.01 15.26 -14.76
C ARG A 376 7.15 14.66 -13.38
N MET A 377 8.32 14.14 -13.02
CA MET A 377 8.59 13.50 -11.73
C MET A 377 9.89 14.00 -11.09
N ILE A 378 11.04 13.68 -11.68
CA ILE A 378 12.36 13.93 -11.10
C ILE A 378 12.87 15.28 -11.61
N PRO A 379 13.02 16.29 -10.74
CA PRO A 379 13.50 17.60 -11.16
C PRO A 379 14.81 17.49 -11.92
N PHE A 380 14.91 18.24 -13.02
CA PHE A 380 16.07 18.30 -13.91
C PHE A 380 16.41 17.02 -14.69
N ILE A 381 15.61 15.95 -14.57
CA ILE A 381 15.83 14.68 -15.28
C ILE A 381 14.62 14.30 -16.15
N TYR A 382 13.42 14.22 -15.55
CA TYR A 382 12.20 13.72 -16.19
C TYR A 382 10.96 14.37 -15.58
#